data_AF-A0A420W7X7-F1
#
_entry.id   AF-A0A420W7X7-F1
#
_cell.length_a   1.000
_cell.length_b   1.000
_cell.length_c   1.000
_cell.angle_alpha   90.00
_cell.angle_beta   90.00
_cell.angle_gamma   90.00
#
_symmetry.space_group_name_H-M   'P 1'
#
loop_
_entity.id
_entity.type
_entity.pdbx_description
1 polymer ?
#
loop_
_entity_poly.entity_id
_entity_poly.type
_entity_poly.pdbx_seq_one_letter_code
_entity_poly.pdbx_strand_id
1 'polypeptide(L)'
;MKKKISALLLSLTLLTPSLAFSKSATYEKEIEKKIKCPTSFTQNPPYYFYCIYRDYHNHKYDSGIEKAKKALKEIEPLLKKNPKGIIPNAEKKGAKLRDPHVYKVASDLHMLLGMLYYKKSLDVDDSAEKKVYKPFFEKLQKKGFDFVQINELMALYSMKRLFPDQMDEKKRKRYRELLKKMGVNEKELDDLMTKAQKVAEEQDKKRLQYLRMAFEEFQKAVQIDPENALAYYQLGNLYSGILSEGAPEASEAAEEAYYKAASILKKEGDINGYKEVVKRLKLINPSSKYLKLLEEKGKNDA
;
A
#
# COMPACT_ATOMS: atom_id res chain seq x y z
N MET A 1 28.43 -59.43 -3.26
CA MET A 1 29.02 -58.44 -4.18
C MET A 1 28.12 -58.27 -5.40
N LYS A 2 27.76 -57.02 -5.74
CA LYS A 2 27.41 -56.43 -7.07
C LYS A 2 26.29 -57.12 -7.90
N LYS A 3 25.11 -56.48 -8.02
CA LYS A 3 24.63 -55.58 -9.12
C LYS A 3 24.50 -56.31 -10.48
N LYS A 4 23.37 -56.30 -11.22
CA LYS A 4 22.40 -55.21 -11.51
C LYS A 4 21.02 -55.76 -11.89
N ILE A 5 19.96 -55.08 -11.43
CA ILE A 5 18.64 -55.00 -12.09
C ILE A 5 18.57 -53.58 -12.68
N SER A 6 18.15 -53.44 -13.93
CA SER A 6 17.50 -52.21 -14.38
C SER A 6 16.68 -52.46 -15.65
N ALA A 7 15.36 -52.50 -15.47
CA ALA A 7 14.40 -52.08 -16.47
C ALA A 7 13.11 -51.65 -15.76
N LEU A 8 12.57 -50.51 -16.20
CA LEU A 8 11.21 -50.01 -15.98
C LEU A 8 10.79 -49.61 -14.55
N LEU A 9 10.61 -48.31 -14.30
CA LEU A 9 9.35 -47.60 -14.57
C LEU A 9 9.42 -46.18 -13.99
N LEU A 10 9.06 -45.20 -14.82
CA LEU A 10 8.67 -43.87 -14.37
C LEU A 10 7.50 -44.01 -13.40
N SER A 11 7.68 -43.62 -12.14
CA SER A 11 6.59 -43.14 -11.31
C SER A 11 6.90 -41.70 -10.93
N LEU A 12 6.26 -40.79 -11.66
CA LEU A 12 6.09 -39.39 -11.32
C LEU A 12 5.52 -39.31 -9.90
N THR A 13 6.33 -38.94 -8.91
CA THR A 13 5.80 -38.43 -7.65
C THR A 13 5.29 -37.02 -7.93
N LEU A 14 4.03 -36.91 -8.35
CA LEU A 14 3.28 -35.68 -8.22
C LEU A 14 3.18 -35.38 -6.72
N LEU A 15 3.94 -34.37 -6.27
CA LEU A 15 3.59 -33.58 -5.11
C LEU A 15 2.12 -33.19 -5.26
N THR A 16 1.22 -33.81 -4.50
CA THR A 16 -0.14 -33.33 -4.38
C THR A 16 -0.07 -32.01 -3.62
N PRO A 17 -0.45 -30.88 -4.21
CA PRO A 17 -0.71 -29.69 -3.41
C PRO A 17 -1.92 -30.02 -2.54
N SER A 18 -1.77 -29.80 -1.24
CA SER A 18 -2.81 -30.01 -0.23
C SER A 18 -4.17 -29.48 -0.69
N LEU A 19 -5.11 -30.38 -1.00
CA LEU A 19 -6.51 -30.11 -1.37
C LEU A 19 -7.28 -29.28 -0.33
N ALA A 20 -6.75 -29.14 0.89
CA ALA A 20 -7.33 -28.34 1.96
C ALA A 20 -7.27 -26.82 1.67
N PHE A 21 -6.18 -26.33 1.08
CA PHE A 21 -6.00 -24.90 0.78
C PHE A 21 -6.81 -24.45 -0.44
N SER A 22 -7.01 -25.32 -1.43
CA SER A 22 -7.82 -25.00 -2.60
C SER A 22 -9.31 -24.94 -2.27
N LYS A 23 -9.79 -25.80 -1.36
CA LYS A 23 -11.21 -25.82 -0.94
C LYS A 23 -11.61 -24.58 -0.12
N SER A 24 -10.79 -24.11 0.81
CA SER A 24 -11.07 -22.90 1.58
C SER A 24 -11.14 -21.66 0.68
N ALA A 25 -10.18 -21.51 -0.25
CA ALA A 25 -10.15 -20.42 -1.21
C ALA A 25 -11.36 -20.43 -2.18
N THR A 26 -11.88 -21.61 -2.56
CA THR A 26 -13.12 -21.70 -3.36
C THR A 26 -14.37 -21.42 -2.54
N TYR A 27 -14.42 -21.86 -1.28
CA TYR A 27 -15.55 -21.64 -0.38
C TYR A 27 -15.69 -20.16 0.01
N GLU A 28 -14.59 -19.49 0.33
CA GLU A 28 -14.54 -18.05 0.59
C GLU A 28 -14.99 -17.25 -0.64
N LYS A 29 -14.51 -17.59 -1.85
CA LYS A 29 -14.96 -16.97 -3.11
C LYS A 29 -16.46 -17.18 -3.38
N GLU A 30 -17.03 -18.31 -3.00
CA GLU A 30 -18.47 -18.55 -3.15
C GLU A 30 -19.31 -17.80 -2.11
N ILE A 31 -18.84 -17.70 -0.87
CA ILE A 31 -19.47 -16.88 0.17
C ILE A 31 -19.42 -15.40 -0.22
N GLU A 32 -18.29 -14.91 -0.72
CA GLU A 32 -18.11 -13.52 -1.16
C GLU A 32 -19.12 -13.10 -2.23
N LYS A 33 -19.47 -14.01 -3.15
CA LYS A 33 -20.49 -13.79 -4.20
C LYS A 33 -21.92 -13.74 -3.65
N LYS A 34 -22.20 -14.42 -2.54
CA LYS A 34 -23.55 -14.55 -1.96
C LYS A 34 -23.85 -13.46 -0.91
N ILE A 35 -22.83 -12.81 -0.34
CA ILE A 35 -23.02 -11.74 0.65
C ILE A 35 -23.38 -10.42 -0.05
N LYS A 36 -24.66 -10.04 0.07
CA LYS A 36 -25.16 -8.71 -0.30
C LYS A 36 -24.83 -7.71 0.81
N CYS A 37 -24.07 -6.67 0.47
CA CYS A 37 -23.73 -5.63 1.43
C CYS A 37 -24.97 -4.87 1.91
N PRO A 38 -25.10 -4.58 3.22
CA PRO A 38 -26.19 -3.75 3.71
C PRO A 38 -26.13 -2.35 3.09
N THR A 39 -27.29 -1.70 2.94
CA THR A 39 -27.36 -0.37 2.31
C THR A 39 -26.99 0.75 3.28
N SER A 40 -27.16 0.55 4.58
CA SER A 40 -26.74 1.45 5.66
C SER A 40 -25.89 0.69 6.67
N PHE A 41 -24.95 1.41 7.30
CA PHE A 41 -24.05 0.85 8.29
C PHE A 41 -24.80 0.35 9.52
N THR A 42 -25.70 1.18 10.07
CA THR A 42 -26.43 0.85 11.32
C THR A 42 -27.45 -0.29 11.17
N GLN A 43 -27.75 -0.74 9.95
CA GLN A 43 -28.63 -1.90 9.73
C GLN A 43 -27.97 -3.23 10.11
N ASN A 44 -26.68 -3.38 9.78
CA ASN A 44 -25.88 -4.56 10.12
C ASN A 44 -24.38 -4.19 10.09
N PRO A 45 -23.88 -3.51 11.14
CA PRO A 45 -22.49 -3.05 11.24
C PRO A 45 -21.44 -4.15 11.02
N PRO A 46 -21.54 -5.36 11.61
CA PRO A 46 -20.55 -6.42 11.37
C PRO A 46 -20.39 -6.77 9.88
N TYR A 47 -21.51 -6.97 9.17
CA TYR A 47 -21.47 -7.26 7.73
C TYR A 47 -21.02 -6.06 6.90
N TYR A 48 -21.31 -4.83 7.35
CA TYR A 48 -20.88 -3.64 6.65
C TYR A 48 -19.35 -3.46 6.73
N PHE A 49 -18.75 -3.69 7.90
CA PHE A 49 -17.30 -3.73 8.06
C PHE A 49 -16.66 -4.79 7.15
N TYR A 50 -17.23 -6.00 7.13
CA TYR A 50 -16.78 -7.05 6.21
C TYR A 50 -16.81 -6.58 4.74
N CYS A 51 -17.85 -5.85 4.32
CA CYS A 51 -17.93 -5.33 2.96
C CYS A 51 -16.84 -4.31 2.62
N ILE A 52 -16.50 -3.42 3.56
CA ILE A 52 -15.38 -2.49 3.39
C ILE A 52 -14.06 -3.27 3.28
N TYR A 53 -13.85 -4.25 4.16
CA TYR A 53 -12.66 -5.08 4.19
C TYR A 53 -12.51 -5.95 2.93
N ARG A 54 -13.61 -6.49 2.42
CA ARG A 54 -13.66 -7.24 1.16
C ARG A 54 -13.24 -6.36 -0.01
N ASP A 55 -13.71 -5.11 -0.07
CA ASP A 55 -13.33 -4.19 -1.13
C ASP A 55 -11.85 -3.81 -1.05
N TYR A 56 -11.32 -3.64 0.16
CA TYR A 56 -9.89 -3.42 0.40
C TYR A 56 -9.02 -4.56 -0.21
N HIS A 57 -9.36 -5.82 0.08
CA HIS A 57 -8.60 -6.98 -0.42
C HIS A 57 -8.80 -7.26 -1.91
N ASN A 58 -9.96 -6.92 -2.45
CA ASN A 58 -10.24 -7.03 -3.87
C ASN A 58 -9.79 -5.83 -4.69
N HIS A 59 -8.96 -4.94 -4.11
CA HIS A 59 -8.42 -3.74 -4.78
C HIS A 59 -9.52 -2.80 -5.33
N LYS A 60 -10.72 -2.83 -4.74
CA LYS A 60 -11.86 -1.97 -5.09
C LYS A 60 -11.86 -0.72 -4.20
N TYR A 61 -10.74 0.00 -4.20
CA TYR A 61 -10.48 1.08 -3.24
C TYR A 61 -11.54 2.18 -3.26
N ASP A 62 -11.99 2.62 -4.44
CA ASP A 62 -13.06 3.62 -4.56
C ASP A 62 -14.36 3.18 -3.89
N SER A 63 -14.78 1.94 -4.14
CA SER A 63 -16.00 1.39 -3.55
C SER A 63 -15.89 1.23 -2.04
N GLY A 64 -14.71 0.86 -1.54
CA GLY A 64 -14.42 0.81 -0.11
C GLY A 64 -14.45 2.19 0.55
N ILE A 65 -13.84 3.19 -0.10
CA ILE A 65 -13.78 4.59 0.38
C ILE A 65 -15.19 5.15 0.52
N GLU A 66 -16.04 4.95 -0.49
CA GLU A 66 -17.44 5.41 -0.46
C GLU A 66 -18.21 4.77 0.69
N LYS A 67 -18.05 3.46 0.91
CA LYS A 67 -18.70 2.75 2.03
C LYS A 67 -18.22 3.25 3.38
N ALA A 68 -16.91 3.41 3.56
CA ALA A 68 -16.34 3.90 4.82
C ALA A 68 -16.81 5.34 5.12
N LYS A 69 -16.81 6.24 4.12
CA LYS A 69 -17.37 7.60 4.26
C LYS A 69 -18.84 7.60 4.62
N LYS A 70 -19.63 6.74 3.97
CA LYS A 70 -21.06 6.61 4.27
C LYS A 70 -21.28 6.14 5.71
N ALA A 71 -20.55 5.14 6.16
CA ALA A 71 -20.60 4.65 7.53
C ALA A 71 -20.21 5.74 8.55
N LEU A 72 -19.14 6.49 8.29
CA LEU A 72 -18.72 7.61 9.14
C LEU A 72 -19.80 8.70 9.25
N LYS A 73 -20.48 9.02 8.14
CA LYS A 73 -21.61 9.97 8.14
C LYS A 73 -22.77 9.51 9.03
N GLU A 74 -23.05 8.20 9.08
CA GLU A 74 -24.07 7.62 9.96
C GLU A 74 -23.62 7.60 11.44
N ILE A 75 -22.32 7.47 11.70
CA ILE A 75 -21.75 7.33 13.04
C ILE A 75 -21.48 8.68 13.71
N GLU A 76 -21.16 9.73 12.94
CA GLU A 76 -20.81 11.05 13.49
C GLU A 76 -21.86 11.63 14.46
N PRO A 77 -23.18 11.59 14.18
CA PRO A 77 -24.19 12.06 15.13
C PRO A 77 -24.24 11.23 16.42
N LEU A 78 -24.01 9.92 16.32
CA LEU A 78 -23.96 9.02 17.48
C LEU A 78 -22.73 9.31 18.33
N LEU A 79 -21.59 9.56 17.69
CA LEU A 79 -20.33 9.91 18.36
C LEU A 79 -20.47 11.21 19.14
N LYS A 80 -21.09 12.23 18.55
CA LYS A 80 -21.37 13.52 19.25
C LYS A 80 -22.34 13.35 20.42
N LYS A 81 -23.34 12.47 20.29
CA LYS A 81 -24.39 12.28 21.30
C LYS A 81 -23.91 11.46 22.51
N ASN A 82 -23.28 10.31 22.27
CA ASN A 82 -22.80 9.43 23.32
C ASN A 82 -21.65 8.53 22.80
N PRO A 83 -20.39 8.97 22.91
CA PRO A 83 -19.23 8.20 22.45
C PRO A 83 -19.13 6.81 23.09
N LYS A 84 -19.49 6.69 24.38
CA LYS A 84 -19.51 5.43 25.14
C LYS A 84 -20.82 4.65 24.99
N GLY A 85 -21.73 5.10 24.12
CA GLY A 85 -22.92 4.36 23.78
C GLY A 85 -22.58 3.14 22.93
N ILE A 86 -23.53 2.21 22.81
CA ILE A 86 -23.42 1.05 21.93
C ILE A 86 -24.12 1.35 20.60
N ILE A 87 -23.48 1.02 19.48
CA ILE A 87 -24.10 1.22 18.16
C ILE A 87 -25.33 0.31 17.96
N PRO A 88 -26.36 0.75 17.23
CA PRO A 88 -27.50 -0.10 16.89
C PRO A 88 -27.09 -1.34 16.07
N ASN A 89 -27.76 -2.47 16.32
CA ASN A 89 -27.52 -3.74 15.61
C ASN A 89 -26.07 -4.25 15.66
N ALA A 90 -25.32 -3.94 16.72
CA ALA A 90 -23.96 -4.43 16.97
C ALA A 90 -23.81 -5.96 16.87
N GLU A 91 -24.90 -6.70 17.10
CA GLU A 91 -25.03 -8.13 16.85
C GLU A 91 -26.23 -8.37 15.92
N LYS A 92 -25.99 -9.01 14.77
CA LYS A 92 -27.03 -9.27 13.76
C LYS A 92 -26.64 -10.46 12.88
N LYS A 93 -27.62 -11.34 12.60
CA LYS A 93 -27.46 -12.50 11.70
C LYS A 93 -26.23 -13.38 12.06
N GLY A 94 -26.02 -13.62 13.35
CA GLY A 94 -24.93 -14.47 13.84
C GLY A 94 -23.54 -13.84 13.79
N ALA A 95 -23.41 -12.55 13.43
CA ALA A 95 -22.17 -11.79 13.53
C ALA A 95 -22.27 -10.71 14.60
N LYS A 96 -21.16 -10.43 15.29
CA LYS A 96 -21.06 -9.48 16.39
C LYS A 96 -19.78 -8.66 16.27
N LEU A 97 -19.85 -7.37 16.59
CA LEU A 97 -18.65 -6.55 16.74
C LEU A 97 -17.87 -6.91 18.01
N ARG A 98 -16.54 -6.94 17.91
CA ARG A 98 -15.65 -7.18 19.06
C ARG A 98 -15.93 -6.17 20.18
N ASP A 99 -15.96 -4.90 19.82
CA ASP A 99 -16.33 -3.81 20.71
C ASP A 99 -17.33 -2.89 19.98
N PRO A 100 -18.59 -2.82 20.44
CA PRO A 100 -19.61 -2.06 19.76
C PRO A 100 -19.78 -0.62 20.28
N HIS A 101 -18.86 -0.13 21.12
CA HIS A 101 -18.89 1.26 21.55
C HIS A 101 -18.71 2.20 20.35
N VAL A 102 -19.48 3.28 20.34
CA VAL A 102 -19.54 4.22 19.20
C VAL A 102 -18.16 4.80 18.87
N TYR A 103 -17.37 5.18 19.88
CA TYR A 103 -16.03 5.73 19.66
C TYR A 103 -15.07 4.71 19.04
N LYS A 104 -15.08 3.44 19.51
CA LYS A 104 -14.27 2.37 18.92
C LYS A 104 -14.64 2.12 17.46
N VAL A 105 -15.94 2.03 17.19
CA VAL A 105 -16.46 1.85 15.83
C VAL A 105 -16.08 3.02 14.92
N ALA A 106 -16.16 4.26 15.40
CA ALA A 106 -15.73 5.44 14.66
C ALA A 106 -14.22 5.40 14.38
N SER A 107 -13.41 5.06 15.38
CA SER A 107 -11.96 4.90 15.24
C SER A 107 -11.60 3.85 14.18
N ASP A 108 -12.24 2.67 14.23
CA ASP A 108 -12.01 1.59 13.27
C ASP A 108 -12.42 1.97 11.83
N LEU A 109 -13.51 2.73 11.68
CA LEU A 109 -13.93 3.24 10.37
C LEU A 109 -12.93 4.26 9.80
N HIS A 110 -12.44 5.19 10.63
CA HIS A 110 -11.38 6.13 10.24
C HIS A 110 -10.09 5.38 9.87
N MET A 111 -9.70 4.38 10.66
CA MET A 111 -8.56 3.53 10.36
C MET A 111 -8.72 2.80 9.02
N LEU A 112 -9.86 2.15 8.76
CA LEU A 112 -10.11 1.47 7.48
C LEU A 112 -10.12 2.44 6.29
N LEU A 113 -10.70 3.63 6.46
CA LEU A 113 -10.66 4.67 5.44
C LEU A 113 -9.22 5.12 5.15
N GLY A 114 -8.40 5.28 6.20
CA GLY A 114 -6.97 5.54 6.07
C GLY A 114 -6.23 4.43 5.30
N MET A 115 -6.50 3.16 5.62
CA MET A 115 -5.93 2.01 4.90
C MET A 115 -6.29 2.01 3.42
N LEU A 116 -7.55 2.32 3.08
CA LEU A 116 -8.02 2.40 1.71
C LEU A 116 -7.34 3.53 0.93
N TYR A 117 -7.21 4.72 1.52
CA TYR A 117 -6.47 5.81 0.89
C TYR A 117 -4.99 5.48 0.73
N TYR A 118 -4.38 4.84 1.72
CA TYR A 118 -2.98 4.44 1.62
C TYR A 118 -2.78 3.46 0.47
N LYS A 119 -3.61 2.42 0.35
CA LYS A 119 -3.52 1.50 -0.80
C LYS A 119 -3.84 2.18 -2.12
N LYS A 120 -4.82 3.08 -2.17
CA LYS A 120 -5.11 3.86 -3.36
C LYS A 120 -3.93 4.74 -3.80
N SER A 121 -3.15 5.26 -2.85
CA SER A 121 -1.93 6.00 -3.18
C SER A 121 -0.89 5.11 -3.87
N LEU A 122 -0.80 3.83 -3.50
CA LEU A 122 0.12 2.87 -4.11
C LEU A 122 -0.39 2.37 -5.48
N ASP A 123 -1.70 2.44 -5.72
CA ASP A 123 -2.38 2.00 -6.94
C ASP A 123 -2.50 3.09 -8.02
N VAL A 124 -1.87 4.25 -7.82
CA VAL A 124 -1.82 5.30 -8.85
C VAL A 124 -1.08 4.75 -10.09
N ASP A 125 -1.73 4.80 -11.26
CA ASP A 125 -1.25 4.19 -12.51
C ASP A 125 0.11 4.75 -12.96
N ASP A 126 1.22 4.13 -12.58
CA ASP A 126 2.57 4.52 -13.01
C ASP A 126 2.86 4.26 -14.51
N SER A 127 1.91 3.70 -15.26
CA SER A 127 2.08 3.49 -16.70
C SER A 127 1.77 4.72 -17.56
N ALA A 128 1.17 5.78 -17.00
CA ALA A 128 0.76 6.92 -17.82
C ALA A 128 1.94 7.66 -18.46
N GLU A 129 3.07 7.77 -17.77
CA GLU A 129 4.31 8.31 -18.33
C GLU A 129 4.82 7.43 -19.50
N LYS A 130 4.80 6.10 -19.34
CA LYS A 130 5.18 5.15 -20.41
C LYS A 130 4.31 5.34 -21.66
N LYS A 131 3.02 5.69 -21.49
CA LYS A 131 2.10 5.98 -22.60
C LYS A 131 2.51 7.25 -23.37
N VAL A 132 3.21 8.20 -22.72
CA VAL A 132 3.75 9.40 -23.39
C VAL A 132 4.92 9.03 -24.31
N TYR A 133 5.82 8.16 -23.86
CA TYR A 133 6.98 7.72 -24.65
C TYR A 133 6.62 6.77 -25.78
N LYS A 134 5.61 5.92 -25.58
CA LYS A 134 5.27 4.83 -26.51
C LYS A 134 5.16 5.26 -27.99
N PRO A 135 4.41 6.30 -28.37
CA PRO A 135 4.32 6.72 -29.78
C PRO A 135 5.65 7.16 -30.38
N PHE A 136 6.50 7.82 -29.60
CA PHE A 136 7.82 8.26 -30.03
C PHE A 136 8.74 7.07 -30.30
N PHE A 137 8.77 6.10 -29.38
CA PHE A 137 9.58 4.89 -29.51
C PHE A 137 9.11 4.04 -30.69
N GLU A 138 7.81 3.83 -30.84
CA GLU A 138 7.23 3.09 -31.97
C GLU A 138 7.52 3.76 -33.32
N LYS A 139 7.48 5.10 -33.39
CA LYS A 139 7.85 5.88 -34.60
C LYS A 139 9.30 5.61 -34.99
N LEU A 140 10.23 5.56 -34.05
CA LEU A 140 11.64 5.30 -34.33
C LEU A 140 11.93 3.84 -34.66
N GLN A 141 11.28 2.90 -33.96
CA GLN A 141 11.38 1.48 -34.27
C GLN A 141 10.89 1.17 -35.69
N LYS A 142 9.78 1.78 -36.14
CA LYS A 142 9.30 1.67 -37.52
C LYS A 142 10.28 2.22 -38.56
N LYS A 143 11.17 3.14 -38.17
CA LYS A 143 12.27 3.64 -39.01
C LYS A 143 13.52 2.76 -38.97
N GLY A 144 13.49 1.63 -38.27
CA GLY A 144 14.59 0.67 -38.18
C GLY A 144 15.60 0.95 -37.05
N PHE A 145 15.30 1.85 -36.12
CA PHE A 145 16.16 2.08 -34.95
C PHE A 145 15.82 1.11 -33.83
N ASP A 146 16.85 0.46 -33.28
CA ASP A 146 16.68 -0.44 -32.15
C ASP A 146 16.59 0.31 -30.80
N PHE A 147 16.26 -0.44 -29.75
CA PHE A 147 16.14 0.08 -28.39
C PHE A 147 17.45 0.71 -27.88
N VAL A 148 18.60 0.17 -28.26
CA VAL A 148 19.91 0.65 -27.81
C VAL A 148 20.19 2.03 -28.39
N GLN A 149 19.94 2.21 -29.68
CA GLN A 149 20.12 3.48 -30.38
C GLN A 149 19.17 4.56 -29.85
N ILE A 150 17.90 4.21 -29.62
CA ILE A 150 16.91 5.15 -29.09
C ILE A 150 17.29 5.59 -27.67
N ASN A 151 17.71 4.65 -26.82
CA ASN A 151 18.16 4.98 -25.47
C ASN A 151 19.46 5.78 -25.46
N GLU A 152 20.38 5.53 -26.39
CA GLU A 152 21.59 6.35 -26.54
C GLU A 152 21.22 7.80 -26.84
N LEU A 153 20.26 8.03 -27.75
CA LEU A 153 19.76 9.38 -28.04
C LEU A 153 19.17 10.03 -26.77
N MET A 154 18.30 9.31 -26.06
CA MET A 154 17.65 9.83 -24.85
C MET A 154 18.65 10.10 -23.72
N ALA A 155 19.66 9.24 -23.55
CA ALA A 155 20.71 9.43 -22.56
C ALA A 155 21.60 10.65 -22.86
N LEU A 156 21.98 10.84 -24.13
CA LEU A 156 22.75 12.01 -24.56
C LEU A 156 21.94 13.30 -24.43
N TYR A 157 20.64 13.25 -24.74
CA TYR A 157 19.71 14.36 -24.49
C TYR A 157 19.68 14.73 -23.00
N SER A 158 19.44 13.74 -22.12
CA SER A 158 19.36 13.95 -20.67
C SER A 158 20.68 14.46 -20.09
N MET A 159 21.81 13.90 -20.54
CA MET A 159 23.15 14.36 -20.14
C MET A 159 23.39 15.81 -20.57
N LYS A 160 23.03 16.17 -21.81
CA LYS A 160 23.14 17.55 -22.28
C LYS A 160 22.34 18.51 -21.42
N ARG A 161 21.12 18.12 -21.03
CA ARG A 161 20.19 18.98 -20.28
C ARG A 161 20.56 19.11 -18.80
N LEU A 162 20.98 18.02 -18.16
CA LEU A 162 21.22 17.95 -16.71
C LEU A 162 22.69 18.16 -16.33
N PHE A 163 23.61 17.73 -17.19
CA PHE A 163 25.06 17.72 -16.94
C PHE A 163 25.83 18.25 -18.16
N PRO A 164 25.60 19.49 -18.59
CA PRO A 164 26.18 20.03 -19.82
C PRO A 164 27.72 19.98 -19.85
N ASP A 165 28.37 20.07 -18.69
CA ASP A 165 29.83 20.00 -18.57
C ASP A 165 30.39 18.61 -18.88
N GLN A 166 29.58 17.55 -18.75
CA GLN A 166 29.97 16.19 -19.10
C GLN A 166 29.85 15.88 -20.60
N MET A 167 29.32 16.82 -21.40
CA MET A 167 29.19 16.70 -22.84
C MET A 167 30.49 17.12 -23.55
N ASP A 168 31.43 16.18 -23.63
CA ASP A 168 32.61 16.31 -24.49
C ASP A 168 32.25 16.40 -25.98
N GLU A 169 33.22 16.80 -26.80
CA GLU A 169 33.01 17.00 -28.25
C GLU A 169 32.53 15.73 -28.97
N LYS A 170 33.04 14.57 -28.56
CA LYS A 170 32.66 13.26 -29.13
C LYS A 170 31.17 12.97 -28.87
N LYS A 171 30.69 13.17 -27.65
CA LYS A 171 29.27 13.03 -27.28
C LYS A 171 28.39 14.05 -28.01
N ARG A 172 28.81 15.32 -28.11
CA ARG A 172 28.07 16.35 -28.85
C ARG A 172 27.95 16.00 -30.33
N LYS A 173 29.02 15.49 -30.94
CA LYS A 173 29.01 15.01 -32.33
C LYS A 173 28.06 13.82 -32.49
N ARG A 174 28.18 12.80 -31.64
CA ARG A 174 27.32 11.62 -31.65
C ARG A 174 25.85 11.97 -31.50
N TYR A 175 25.52 12.87 -30.57
CA TYR A 175 24.16 13.35 -30.36
C TYR A 175 23.58 14.03 -31.61
N ARG A 176 24.33 14.94 -32.24
CA ARG A 176 23.93 15.58 -33.51
C ARG A 176 23.74 14.57 -34.64
N GLU A 177 24.59 13.55 -34.73
CA GLU A 177 24.46 12.47 -35.71
C GLU A 177 23.19 11.65 -35.51
N LEU A 178 22.86 11.28 -34.26
CA LEU A 178 21.65 10.51 -33.94
C LEU A 178 20.38 11.31 -34.24
N LEU A 179 20.30 12.58 -33.82
CA LEU A 179 19.20 13.47 -34.16
C LEU A 179 18.95 13.51 -35.68
N LYS A 180 20.02 13.74 -36.46
CA LYS A 180 19.94 13.78 -37.92
C LYS A 180 19.49 12.45 -38.52
N LYS A 181 20.10 11.33 -38.11
CA LYS A 181 19.75 9.99 -38.64
C LYS A 181 18.30 9.62 -38.34
N MET A 182 17.84 9.90 -37.12
CA MET A 182 16.49 9.57 -36.66
C MET A 182 15.42 10.54 -37.20
N GLY A 183 15.84 11.70 -37.74
CA GLY A 183 14.95 12.76 -38.17
C GLY A 183 14.15 13.32 -36.99
N VAL A 184 14.83 13.51 -35.86
CA VAL A 184 14.32 14.08 -34.61
C VAL A 184 15.06 15.38 -34.36
N ASN A 185 14.38 16.39 -33.85
CA ASN A 185 15.00 17.64 -33.42
C ASN A 185 14.88 17.81 -31.90
N GLU A 186 15.67 18.72 -31.33
CA GLU A 186 15.70 18.93 -29.88
C GLU A 186 14.34 19.37 -29.34
N LYS A 187 13.60 20.20 -30.09
CA LYS A 187 12.25 20.62 -29.69
C LYS A 187 11.29 19.45 -29.53
N GLU A 188 11.36 18.43 -30.39
CA GLU A 188 10.54 17.22 -30.27
C GLU A 188 10.87 16.46 -28.97
N LEU A 189 12.15 16.39 -28.59
CA LEU A 189 12.59 15.78 -27.33
C LEU A 189 12.18 16.62 -26.12
N ASP A 190 12.29 17.95 -26.19
CA ASP A 190 11.85 18.88 -25.14
C ASP A 190 10.34 18.77 -24.90
N ASP A 191 9.55 18.76 -25.97
CA ASP A 191 8.10 18.61 -25.91
C ASP A 191 7.71 17.24 -25.33
N LEU A 192 8.43 16.17 -25.70
CA LEU A 192 8.22 14.82 -25.18
C LEU A 192 8.49 14.76 -23.67
N MET A 193 9.64 15.27 -23.24
CA MET A 193 10.05 15.25 -21.84
C MET A 193 9.17 16.14 -20.97
N THR A 194 8.77 17.31 -21.47
CA THR A 194 7.85 18.20 -20.76
C THR A 194 6.49 17.54 -20.55
N LYS A 195 5.97 16.82 -21.57
CA LYS A 195 4.73 16.05 -21.43
C LYS A 195 4.87 14.90 -20.44
N ALA A 196 5.96 14.15 -20.49
CA ALA A 196 6.22 13.05 -19.58
C ALA A 196 6.31 13.55 -18.13
N GLN A 197 7.11 14.60 -17.90
CA GLN A 197 7.25 15.25 -16.60
C GLN A 197 5.91 15.73 -16.06
N LYS A 198 5.09 16.42 -16.86
CA LYS A 198 3.76 16.89 -16.43
C LYS A 198 2.85 15.73 -16.01
N VAL A 199 2.91 14.60 -16.72
CA VAL A 199 2.12 13.40 -16.36
C VAL A 199 2.61 12.81 -15.03
N ALA A 200 3.93 12.70 -14.86
CA ALA A 200 4.55 12.24 -13.62
C ALA A 200 4.17 13.13 -12.43
N GLU A 201 4.29 14.46 -12.57
CA GLU A 201 3.91 15.43 -11.54
C GLU A 201 2.44 15.31 -11.13
N GLU A 202 1.52 15.11 -12.08
CA GLU A 202 0.10 14.92 -11.78
C GLU A 202 -0.17 13.59 -11.05
N GLN A 203 0.58 12.53 -11.35
CA GLN A 203 0.49 11.25 -10.63
C GLN A 203 1.03 11.38 -9.21
N ASP A 204 2.19 12.01 -9.03
CA ASP A 204 2.80 12.24 -7.73
C ASP A 204 1.91 13.12 -6.86
N LYS A 205 1.33 14.17 -7.43
CA LYS A 205 0.34 15.01 -6.74
C LYS A 205 -0.86 14.21 -6.24
N LYS A 206 -1.39 13.28 -7.06
CA LYS A 206 -2.48 12.37 -6.65
C LYS A 206 -2.04 11.42 -5.54
N ARG A 207 -0.84 10.85 -5.65
CA ARG A 207 -0.26 9.96 -4.64
C ARG A 207 -0.14 10.68 -3.29
N LEU A 208 0.49 11.86 -3.28
CA LEU A 208 0.64 12.70 -2.10
C LEU A 208 -0.70 13.12 -1.51
N GLN A 209 -1.70 13.42 -2.35
CA GLN A 209 -3.06 13.72 -1.89
C GLN A 209 -3.66 12.52 -1.12
N TYR A 210 -3.55 11.30 -1.66
CA TYR A 210 -4.06 10.11 -0.98
C TYR A 210 -3.26 9.75 0.27
N LEU A 211 -1.93 9.94 0.27
CA LEU A 211 -1.10 9.76 1.46
C LEU A 211 -1.50 10.73 2.58
N ARG A 212 -1.74 12.00 2.24
CA ARG A 212 -2.23 13.00 3.21
C ARG A 212 -3.59 12.61 3.77
N MET A 213 -4.52 12.17 2.92
CA MET A 213 -5.83 11.68 3.38
C MET A 213 -5.68 10.45 4.28
N ALA A 214 -4.80 9.51 3.95
CA ALA A 214 -4.54 8.35 4.79
C ALA A 214 -4.03 8.75 6.17
N PHE A 215 -3.06 9.67 6.20
CA PHE A 215 -2.49 10.21 7.41
C PHE A 215 -3.54 10.88 8.31
N GLU A 216 -4.33 11.80 7.75
CA GLU A 216 -5.39 12.52 8.48
C GLU A 216 -6.40 11.55 9.10
N GLU A 217 -6.78 10.50 8.37
CA GLU A 217 -7.76 9.50 8.84
C GLU A 217 -7.17 8.59 9.93
N PHE A 218 -5.91 8.18 9.81
CA PHE A 218 -5.24 7.45 10.90
C PHE A 218 -5.06 8.30 12.16
N GLN A 219 -4.74 9.59 12.01
CA GLN A 219 -4.65 10.51 13.14
C GLN A 219 -6.00 10.66 13.84
N LYS A 220 -7.10 10.80 13.10
CA LYS A 220 -8.45 10.82 13.69
C LYS A 220 -8.75 9.52 14.43
N ALA A 221 -8.37 8.37 13.88
CA ALA A 221 -8.60 7.08 14.53
C ALA A 221 -7.96 7.02 15.93
N VAL A 222 -6.68 7.40 16.06
CA VAL A 222 -5.97 7.38 17.36
C VAL A 222 -6.38 8.54 18.29
N GLN A 223 -6.90 9.64 17.76
CA GLN A 223 -7.49 10.71 18.57
C GLN A 223 -8.82 10.29 19.20
N ILE A 224 -9.64 9.53 18.45
CA ILE A 224 -10.93 9.03 18.93
C ILE A 224 -10.75 7.86 19.91
N ASP A 225 -9.88 6.92 19.57
CA ASP A 225 -9.51 5.79 20.43
C ASP A 225 -7.99 5.69 20.57
N PRO A 226 -7.43 6.27 21.65
CA PRO A 226 -6.00 6.16 21.96
C PRO A 226 -5.52 4.73 22.25
N GLU A 227 -6.42 3.76 22.40
CA GLU A 227 -6.10 2.34 22.54
C GLU A 227 -6.31 1.55 21.24
N ASN A 228 -6.45 2.21 20.08
CA ASN A 228 -6.52 1.52 18.79
C ASN A 228 -5.11 1.12 18.32
N ALA A 229 -4.66 -0.06 18.74
CA ALA A 229 -3.36 -0.60 18.35
C ALA A 229 -3.17 -0.73 16.83
N LEU A 230 -4.23 -1.11 16.11
CA LEU A 230 -4.16 -1.31 14.66
C LEU A 230 -3.99 0.04 13.94
N ALA A 231 -4.64 1.11 14.41
CA ALA A 231 -4.44 2.45 13.87
C ALA A 231 -3.00 2.94 14.05
N TYR A 232 -2.39 2.71 15.22
CA TYR A 232 -0.97 3.00 15.43
C TYR A 232 -0.06 2.14 14.55
N TYR A 233 -0.37 0.85 14.37
CA TYR A 233 0.37 -0.01 13.46
C TYR A 233 0.33 0.51 12.02
N GLN A 234 -0.83 0.98 11.57
CA GLN A 234 -0.96 1.57 10.24
C GLN A 234 -0.25 2.93 10.10
N LEU A 235 -0.22 3.76 11.15
CA LEU A 235 0.62 4.96 11.18
C LEU A 235 2.10 4.61 11.05
N GLY A 236 2.57 3.59 11.78
CA GLY A 236 3.94 3.10 11.65
C GLY A 236 4.25 2.64 10.22
N ASN A 237 3.36 1.87 9.61
CA ASN A 237 3.49 1.44 8.22
C ASN A 237 3.53 2.65 7.26
N LEU A 238 2.64 3.61 7.46
CA LEU A 238 2.59 4.82 6.64
C LEU A 238 3.90 5.62 6.75
N TYR A 239 4.38 5.90 7.96
CA TYR A 239 5.64 6.63 8.16
C TYR A 239 6.84 5.86 7.62
N SER A 240 6.90 4.55 7.82
CA SER A 240 7.98 3.71 7.26
C SER A 240 7.96 3.68 5.73
N GLY A 241 6.78 3.70 5.11
CA GLY A 241 6.60 3.61 3.67
C GLY A 241 6.71 4.94 2.93
N ILE A 242 6.33 6.08 3.54
CA ILE A 242 6.44 7.41 2.92
C ILE A 242 7.89 7.94 2.94
N LEU A 243 8.73 7.52 3.90
CA LEU A 243 9.93 8.29 4.26
C LEU A 243 11.23 7.49 4.39
N SER A 244 11.25 6.19 4.01
CA SER A 244 12.51 5.43 4.05
C SER A 244 13.55 5.84 2.99
N GLU A 245 13.16 6.63 1.98
CA GLU A 245 14.11 7.30 1.10
C GLU A 245 14.52 8.67 1.69
N GLY A 246 15.37 8.63 2.72
CA GLY A 246 16.23 9.76 3.08
C GLY A 246 15.82 10.70 4.21
N ALA A 247 14.80 10.40 5.03
CA ALA A 247 14.37 11.29 6.13
C ALA A 247 14.45 10.60 7.53
N PRO A 248 15.46 10.92 8.36
CA PRO A 248 15.64 10.35 9.70
C PRO A 248 14.46 10.56 10.67
N GLU A 249 13.79 11.71 10.62
CA GLU A 249 12.69 12.09 11.51
C GLU A 249 11.48 11.17 11.37
N ALA A 250 11.27 10.68 10.15
CA ALA A 250 10.22 9.75 9.85
C ALA A 250 10.45 8.35 10.40
N SER A 251 11.73 7.97 10.53
CA SER A 251 12.11 6.73 11.19
C SER A 251 11.66 6.78 12.65
N GLU A 252 11.89 7.89 13.35
CA GLU A 252 11.48 8.02 14.76
C GLU A 252 9.96 7.99 14.93
N ALA A 253 9.20 8.70 14.09
CA ALA A 253 7.73 8.68 14.14
C ALA A 253 7.16 7.28 13.84
N ALA A 254 7.75 6.55 12.89
CA ALA A 254 7.39 5.16 12.63
C ALA A 254 7.68 4.27 13.84
N GLU A 255 8.88 4.38 14.42
CA GLU A 255 9.29 3.62 15.59
C GLU A 255 8.37 3.86 16.79
N GLU A 256 8.01 5.12 17.07
CA GLU A 256 7.09 5.49 18.14
C GLU A 256 5.68 4.93 17.91
N ALA A 257 5.18 5.00 16.68
CA ALA A 257 3.87 4.45 16.33
C ALA A 257 3.83 2.92 16.54
N TYR A 258 4.87 2.20 16.10
CA TYR A 258 4.98 0.77 16.37
C TYR A 258 5.11 0.45 17.86
N TYR A 259 5.85 1.26 18.61
CA TYR A 259 5.96 1.12 20.06
C TYR A 259 4.60 1.23 20.76
N LYS A 260 3.78 2.23 20.38
CA LYS A 260 2.43 2.42 20.92
C LYS A 260 1.54 1.22 20.59
N ALA A 261 1.54 0.77 19.33
CA ALA A 261 0.79 -0.41 18.91
C ALA A 261 1.21 -1.66 19.71
N ALA A 262 2.51 -1.93 19.83
CA ALA A 262 3.03 -3.06 20.58
C ALA A 262 2.66 -2.98 22.07
N SER A 263 2.77 -1.80 22.68
CA SER A 263 2.41 -1.60 24.10
C SER A 263 0.94 -1.91 24.37
N ILE A 264 0.04 -1.48 23.47
CA ILE A 264 -1.40 -1.75 23.59
C ILE A 264 -1.66 -3.25 23.39
N LEU A 265 -1.11 -3.87 22.33
CA LEU A 265 -1.32 -5.30 22.06
C LEU A 265 -0.82 -6.18 23.20
N LYS A 266 0.31 -5.82 23.82
CA LYS A 266 0.82 -6.50 25.01
C LYS A 266 -0.18 -6.39 26.17
N LYS A 267 -0.73 -5.21 26.42
CA LYS A 267 -1.76 -4.97 27.46
C LYS A 267 -3.05 -5.76 27.17
N GLU A 268 -3.47 -5.86 25.91
CA GLU A 268 -4.63 -6.65 25.50
C GLU A 268 -4.39 -8.17 25.54
N GLY A 269 -3.14 -8.62 25.71
CA GLY A 269 -2.76 -10.03 25.65
C GLY A 269 -2.69 -10.61 24.23
N ASP A 270 -2.72 -9.76 23.19
CA ASP A 270 -2.54 -10.19 21.80
C ASP A 270 -1.05 -10.40 21.49
N ILE A 271 -0.54 -11.57 21.90
CA ILE A 271 0.87 -11.95 21.74
C ILE A 271 1.26 -12.04 20.26
N ASN A 272 0.36 -12.44 19.38
CA ASN A 272 0.65 -12.60 17.95
C ASN A 272 0.77 -11.23 17.29
N GLY A 273 -0.19 -10.34 17.54
CA GLY A 273 -0.13 -8.96 17.10
C GLY A 273 1.12 -8.27 17.62
N TYR A 274 1.40 -8.38 18.92
CA TYR A 274 2.61 -7.83 19.54
C TYR A 274 3.90 -8.28 18.81
N LYS A 275 4.05 -9.58 18.57
CA LYS A 275 5.23 -10.14 17.88
C LYS A 275 5.40 -9.59 16.47
N GLU A 276 4.31 -9.46 15.69
CA GLU A 276 4.38 -8.90 14.35
C GLU A 276 4.80 -7.43 14.38
N VAL A 277 4.23 -6.63 15.29
CA VAL A 277 4.60 -5.20 15.43
C VAL A 277 6.07 -5.05 15.84
N VAL A 278 6.55 -5.82 16.82
CA VAL A 278 7.95 -5.79 17.25
C VAL A 278 8.89 -6.21 16.12
N LYS A 279 8.50 -7.20 15.31
CA LYS A 279 9.25 -7.59 14.12
C LYS A 279 9.38 -6.43 13.13
N ARG A 280 8.31 -5.67 12.88
CA ARG A 280 8.36 -4.48 12.00
C ARG A 280 9.27 -3.39 12.55
N LEU A 281 9.15 -3.09 13.84
CA LEU A 281 10.02 -2.13 14.52
C LEU A 281 11.50 -2.53 14.37
N LYS A 282 11.82 -3.81 14.61
CA LYS A 282 13.18 -4.34 14.45
C LYS A 282 13.70 -4.29 13.01
N LEU A 283 12.83 -4.48 12.02
CA LEU A 283 13.21 -4.39 10.60
C LEU A 283 13.63 -2.98 10.20
N ILE A 284 12.98 -1.96 10.75
CA ILE A 284 13.29 -0.55 10.46
C ILE A 284 14.53 -0.13 11.25
N ASN A 285 14.58 -0.45 12.54
CA ASN A 285 15.70 -0.08 13.39
C ASN A 285 15.96 -1.14 14.48
N PRO A 286 16.90 -2.07 14.27
CA PRO A 286 17.27 -3.08 15.26
C PRO A 286 17.82 -2.52 16.57
N SER A 287 18.30 -1.26 16.57
CA SER A 287 18.87 -0.58 17.73
C SER A 287 17.92 0.46 18.34
N SER A 288 16.64 0.43 17.95
CA SER A 288 15.64 1.38 18.42
C SER A 288 15.58 1.45 19.94
N LYS A 289 15.56 2.68 20.48
CA LYS A 289 15.30 2.92 21.92
C LYS A 289 13.96 2.32 22.36
N TYR A 290 12.98 2.27 21.46
CA TYR A 290 11.66 1.74 21.75
C TYR A 290 11.64 0.22 21.90
N LEU A 291 12.55 -0.51 21.25
CA LEU A 291 12.70 -1.95 21.49
C LEU A 291 13.14 -2.21 22.94
N LYS A 292 14.12 -1.44 23.43
CA LYS A 292 14.61 -1.53 24.82
C LYS A 292 13.48 -1.25 25.81
N LEU A 293 12.67 -0.21 25.57
CA LEU A 293 11.52 0.13 26.41
C LEU A 293 10.48 -1.01 26.48
N LEU A 294 10.26 -1.74 25.39
CA LEU A 294 9.35 -2.90 25.38
C LEU A 294 9.90 -4.08 26.18
N GLU A 295 11.22 -4.29 26.15
CA GLU A 295 11.91 -5.34 26.91
C GLU A 295 11.95 -5.04 28.42
N GLU A 296 12.23 -3.79 28.80
CA GLU A 296 12.31 -3.34 30.19
C GLU A 296 10.96 -3.45 30.91
N LYS A 297 9.86 -3.04 30.25
CA LYS A 297 8.51 -3.28 30.78
C LYS A 297 8.21 -4.77 30.96
N GLY A 298 8.78 -5.65 30.14
CA GLY A 298 8.63 -7.10 30.28
C GLY A 298 9.17 -7.66 31.60
N LYS A 299 10.16 -6.99 32.22
CA LYS A 299 10.81 -7.45 33.45
C LYS A 299 10.11 -6.97 34.73
N ASN A 300 9.32 -5.91 34.66
CA ASN A 300 8.62 -5.34 35.82
C ASN A 300 7.19 -5.87 36.00
N ASP A 301 6.66 -6.57 34.99
CA ASP A 301 5.31 -7.17 34.99
C ASP A 301 5.34 -8.70 35.31
N ALA A 302 6.51 -9.27 35.61
CA ALA A 302 6.76 -10.69 35.89
C ALA A 302 7.24 -10.89 37.34
#